data_AF-A0A9X8M266-F1
#
_entry.id   AF-A0A9X8M266-F1
#
_cell.length_a   1.000
_cell.length_b   1.000
_cell.length_c   1.000
_cell.angle_alpha   90.00
_cell.angle_beta   90.00
_cell.angle_gamma   90.00
#
_symmetry.space_group_name_H-M   'P 1'
#
loop_
_entity.id
_entity.type
_entity.pdbx_description
1 polymer ?
#
loop_
_entity_poly.entity_id
_entity_poly.type
_entity_poly.pdbx_seq_one_letter_code
_entity_poly.pdbx_strand_id
1 'polypeptide(L)'
;MREIAKKVKMIRLQEEHSGRKADAEQYSSKRCKIEREGINLEKNRVKKRTQKFQTSEEKWDIKCKKAVQLFNQGEEYPTIAKNLRCNVSSLYRELKKRGTLQTPKQVAVSKSLKSPITSTRTKKTNFERYKEYYMYK
;
A
#
# COMPACT_ATOMS: atom_id res chain seq x y z
N MET A 1 -53.53 19.63 50.99
CA MET A 1 -53.98 19.58 49.57
C MET A 1 -53.22 20.53 48.64
N ARG A 2 -53.12 21.84 48.92
CA ARG A 2 -52.53 22.84 47.99
C ARG A 2 -51.02 22.65 47.70
N GLU A 3 -50.22 22.26 48.70
CA GLU A 3 -48.78 21.99 48.52
C GLU A 3 -48.48 20.71 47.74
N ILE A 4 -49.35 19.70 47.84
CA ILE A 4 -49.23 18.45 47.07
C ILE A 4 -49.45 18.75 45.57
N ALA A 5 -50.46 19.56 45.24
CA ALA A 5 -50.73 19.97 43.86
C ALA A 5 -49.56 20.73 43.22
N LYS A 6 -48.87 21.60 43.99
CA LYS A 6 -47.68 22.31 43.51
C LYS A 6 -46.52 21.35 43.21
N LYS A 7 -46.27 20.36 44.09
CA LYS A 7 -45.23 19.34 43.89
C LYS A 7 -45.52 18.46 42.67
N VAL A 8 -46.78 18.03 42.49
CA VAL A 8 -47.19 17.25 41.31
C VAL A 8 -47.00 18.05 40.02
N LYS A 9 -47.34 19.35 40.01
CA LYS A 9 -47.10 20.22 38.86
C LYS A 9 -45.60 20.40 38.56
N MET A 10 -44.78 20.52 39.60
CA MET A 10 -43.33 20.65 39.47
C MET A 10 -42.68 19.39 38.88
N ILE A 11 -43.09 18.19 39.33
CA ILE A 11 -42.60 16.91 38.81
C ILE A 11 -42.93 16.78 37.32
N ARG A 12 -44.17 17.09 36.91
CA ARG A 12 -44.57 17.05 35.49
C ARG A 12 -43.73 17.98 34.62
N LEU A 13 -43.48 19.21 35.08
CA LEU A 13 -42.63 20.16 34.35
C LEU A 13 -41.17 19.67 34.24
N GLN A 14 -40.66 19.01 35.28
CA GLN A 14 -39.32 18.44 35.28
C GLN A 14 -39.19 17.24 34.31
N GLU A 15 -40.22 16.39 34.24
CA GLU A 15 -40.31 15.27 33.29
C GLU A 15 -40.40 15.75 31.83
N GLU A 16 -41.17 16.81 31.56
CA GLU A 16 -41.25 17.42 30.22
C GLU A 16 -39.91 18.04 29.79
N HIS A 17 -39.20 18.70 30.72
CA HIS A 17 -37.90 19.28 30.45
C HIS A 17 -36.80 18.22 30.25
N SER A 18 -36.84 17.10 30.98
CA SER A 18 -35.88 16.00 30.81
C SER A 18 -36.12 15.25 29.49
N GLY A 19 -37.38 15.02 29.09
CA GLY A 19 -37.73 14.44 27.80
C GLY A 19 -37.20 15.26 26.61
N ARG A 20 -37.42 16.59 26.62
CA ARG A 20 -36.91 17.49 25.57
C ARG A 20 -35.38 17.51 25.47
N LYS A 21 -34.68 17.38 26.61
CA LYS A 21 -33.20 17.27 26.63
C LYS A 21 -32.73 15.96 26.01
N ALA A 22 -33.37 14.83 26.36
CA ALA A 22 -33.06 13.53 25.79
C ALA A 22 -33.27 13.50 24.26
N ASP A 23 -34.34 14.13 23.77
CA ASP A 23 -34.62 14.22 22.32
C ASP A 23 -33.56 15.07 21.59
N ALA A 24 -33.14 16.20 22.20
CA ALA A 24 -32.08 17.05 21.65
C ALA A 24 -30.72 16.35 21.62
N GLU A 25 -30.39 15.58 22.66
CA GLU A 25 -29.18 14.76 22.73
C GLU A 25 -29.21 13.60 21.72
N GLN A 26 -30.38 12.99 21.51
CA GLN A 26 -30.54 11.95 20.50
C GLN A 26 -30.41 12.52 19.09
N TYR A 27 -30.96 13.71 18.84
CA TYR A 27 -30.84 14.43 17.58
C TYR A 27 -29.40 14.84 17.28
N SER A 28 -28.69 15.42 18.26
CA SER A 28 -27.28 15.80 18.12
C SER A 28 -26.39 14.57 17.89
N SER A 29 -26.66 13.47 18.59
CA SER A 29 -25.95 12.19 18.40
C SER A 29 -26.17 11.61 17.00
N LYS A 30 -27.40 11.67 16.47
CA LYS A 30 -27.72 11.23 15.09
C LYS A 30 -26.98 12.09 14.08
N ARG A 31 -27.01 13.42 14.23
CA ARG A 31 -26.30 14.36 13.35
C ARG A 31 -24.79 14.11 13.32
N CYS A 32 -24.16 13.92 14.49
CA CYS A 32 -22.74 13.59 14.60
C CYS A 32 -22.36 12.25 13.94
N LYS A 33 -23.27 11.27 13.88
CA LYS A 33 -23.06 10.01 13.16
C LYS A 33 -23.09 10.23 11.64
N ILE A 34 -24.09 10.97 11.15
CA ILE A 34 -24.23 11.32 9.74
C ILE A 34 -23.01 12.11 9.24
N GLU A 35 -22.54 13.09 10.01
CA GLU A 35 -21.36 13.88 9.66
C GLU A 35 -20.10 13.01 9.60
N ARG A 36 -19.91 12.09 10.56
CA ARG A 36 -18.80 11.12 10.54
C ARG A 36 -18.87 10.19 9.34
N GLU A 37 -20.06 9.68 9.01
CA GLU A 37 -20.28 8.85 7.84
C GLU A 37 -19.98 9.60 6.54
N GLY A 38 -20.43 10.87 6.44
CA GLY A 38 -20.12 11.75 5.31
C GLY A 38 -18.63 11.96 5.09
N ILE A 39 -17.87 12.25 6.16
CA ILE A 39 -16.41 12.40 6.10
C ILE A 39 -15.74 11.08 5.65
N ASN A 40 -16.20 9.94 6.15
CA ASN A 40 -15.66 8.64 5.75
C ASN A 40 -15.97 8.29 4.29
N LEU A 41 -17.19 8.60 3.82
CA LEU A 41 -17.57 8.42 2.42
C LEU A 41 -16.71 9.30 1.50
N GLU A 42 -16.47 10.55 1.84
CA GLU A 42 -15.65 11.44 1.03
C GLU A 42 -14.19 10.97 0.97
N LYS A 43 -13.60 10.57 2.11
CA LYS A 43 -12.26 9.94 2.16
C LYS A 43 -12.18 8.72 1.25
N ASN A 44 -13.20 7.87 1.23
CA ASN A 44 -13.26 6.69 0.37
C ASN A 44 -13.43 7.05 -1.11
N ARG A 45 -14.21 8.08 -1.44
CA ARG A 45 -14.35 8.59 -2.83
C ARG A 45 -13.04 9.15 -3.36
N VAL A 46 -12.33 9.94 -2.56
CA VAL A 46 -11.00 10.47 -2.90
C VAL A 46 -10.01 9.33 -3.14
N LYS A 47 -9.92 8.35 -2.23
CA LYS A 47 -9.08 7.15 -2.39
C LYS A 47 -9.43 6.36 -3.66
N LYS A 48 -10.71 6.16 -3.97
CA LYS A 48 -11.14 5.46 -5.19
C LYS A 48 -10.77 6.24 -6.45
N ARG A 49 -10.84 7.58 -6.43
CA ARG A 49 -10.43 8.44 -7.55
C ARG A 49 -8.91 8.39 -7.77
N THR A 50 -8.10 8.53 -6.73
CA THR A 50 -6.64 8.39 -6.84
C THR A 50 -6.22 6.98 -7.24
N GLN A 51 -6.94 5.94 -6.81
CA GLN A 51 -6.67 4.57 -7.24
C GLN A 51 -7.04 4.34 -8.72
N LYS A 52 -8.15 4.95 -9.19
CA LYS A 52 -8.59 4.88 -10.60
C LYS A 52 -7.67 5.68 -11.53
N PHE A 53 -7.00 6.72 -11.01
CA PHE A 53 -6.06 7.55 -11.75
C PHE A 53 -4.59 7.22 -11.43
N GLN A 54 -4.28 6.00 -10.97
CA GLN A 54 -2.89 5.58 -10.93
C GLN A 54 -2.35 5.58 -12.36
N THR A 55 -1.54 6.57 -12.66
CA THR A 55 -0.83 6.68 -13.93
C THR A 55 0.01 5.43 -14.13
N SER A 56 0.28 5.08 -15.39
CA SER A 56 1.18 3.97 -15.72
C SER A 56 2.52 4.10 -14.98
N GLU A 57 2.99 5.33 -14.77
CA GLU A 57 4.22 5.66 -14.04
C GLU A 57 4.15 5.31 -12.56
N GLU A 58 3.09 5.69 -11.83
CA GLU A 58 2.92 5.32 -10.41
C GLU A 58 2.84 3.81 -10.20
N LYS A 59 2.18 3.09 -11.12
CA LYS A 59 2.15 1.62 -11.09
C LYS A 59 3.56 1.03 -11.23
N TRP A 60 4.38 1.64 -12.07
CA TRP A 60 5.79 1.24 -12.24
C TRP A 60 6.63 1.62 -11.03
N ASP A 61 6.40 2.77 -10.40
CA ASP A 61 7.11 3.16 -9.17
C ASP A 61 6.89 2.13 -8.06
N ILE A 62 5.64 1.68 -7.88
CA ILE A 62 5.31 0.63 -6.90
C ILE A 62 6.03 -0.68 -7.25
N LYS A 63 6.04 -1.07 -8.53
CA LYS A 63 6.74 -2.29 -8.98
C LYS A 63 8.25 -2.19 -8.78
N CYS A 64 8.87 -1.07 -9.12
CA CYS A 64 10.30 -0.83 -8.94
C CYS A 64 10.69 -0.85 -7.46
N LYS A 65 9.89 -0.23 -6.58
CA LYS A 65 10.10 -0.29 -5.12
C LYS A 65 10.08 -1.73 -4.60
N LYS A 66 9.09 -2.53 -5.01
CA LYS A 66 9.02 -3.96 -4.64
C LYS A 66 10.20 -4.75 -5.21
N ALA A 67 10.61 -4.47 -6.44
CA ALA A 67 11.74 -5.14 -7.06
C ALA A 67 13.05 -4.86 -6.30
N VAL A 68 13.27 -3.63 -5.83
CA VAL A 68 14.41 -3.27 -4.99
C VAL A 68 14.38 -4.03 -3.66
N GLN A 69 13.21 -4.16 -3.03
CA GLN A 69 13.08 -4.91 -1.77
C GLN A 69 13.42 -6.39 -1.95
N LEU A 70 12.87 -7.04 -2.97
CA LEU A 70 13.15 -8.45 -3.27
C LEU A 70 14.63 -8.67 -3.64
N PHE A 71 15.21 -7.71 -4.36
CA PHE A 71 16.61 -7.75 -4.70
C PHE A 71 17.52 -7.63 -3.46
N ASN A 72 17.16 -6.76 -2.51
CA ASN A 72 17.85 -6.65 -1.22
C ASN A 72 17.72 -7.93 -0.38
N GLN A 73 16.68 -8.75 -0.60
CA GLN A 73 16.52 -10.06 0.02
C GLN A 73 17.37 -11.16 -0.66
N GLY A 74 18.06 -10.84 -1.75
CA GLY A 74 18.92 -11.78 -2.49
C GLY A 74 18.26 -12.41 -3.72
N GLU A 75 17.04 -12.00 -4.09
CA GLU A 75 16.43 -12.48 -5.34
C GLU A 75 17.03 -11.80 -6.58
N GLU A 76 17.19 -12.55 -7.65
CA GLU A 76 17.64 -12.01 -8.93
C GLU A 76 16.49 -11.38 -9.73
N TYR A 77 16.79 -10.35 -10.51
CA TYR A 77 15.80 -9.63 -11.33
C TYR A 77 14.92 -10.51 -12.23
N PRO A 78 15.39 -11.61 -12.86
CA PRO A 78 14.52 -12.50 -13.62
C PRO A 78 13.44 -13.18 -12.78
N THR A 79 13.78 -13.57 -11.55
CA THR A 79 12.86 -14.20 -10.60
C THR A 79 11.85 -13.17 -10.10
N ILE A 80 12.34 -11.98 -9.74
CA ILE A 80 11.52 -10.83 -9.34
C ILE A 80 10.52 -10.45 -10.44
N ALA A 81 10.96 -10.41 -11.70
CA ALA A 81 10.09 -10.09 -12.82
C ALA A 81 8.96 -11.12 -13.02
N LYS A 82 9.26 -12.42 -12.83
CA LYS A 82 8.24 -13.48 -12.82
C LYS A 82 7.25 -13.27 -11.68
N ASN A 83 7.74 -12.98 -10.46
CA ASN A 83 6.93 -12.73 -9.27
C ASN A 83 6.00 -11.50 -9.47
N LEU A 84 6.52 -10.44 -10.09
CA LEU A 84 5.77 -9.21 -10.40
C LEU A 84 4.95 -9.29 -11.69
N ARG A 85 4.93 -10.44 -12.37
CA ARG A 85 4.30 -10.68 -13.68
C ARG A 85 4.62 -9.57 -14.70
N CYS A 86 5.89 -9.19 -14.78
CA CYS A 86 6.38 -8.20 -15.74
C CYS A 86 7.52 -8.78 -16.58
N ASN A 87 7.73 -8.21 -17.78
CA ASN A 87 8.86 -8.60 -18.61
C ASN A 87 10.16 -8.11 -17.97
N VAL A 88 11.19 -8.95 -17.99
CA VAL A 88 12.53 -8.64 -17.43
C VAL A 88 13.09 -7.37 -18.07
N SER A 89 13.01 -7.24 -19.40
CA SER A 89 13.48 -6.06 -20.13
C SER A 89 12.77 -4.78 -19.70
N SER A 90 11.45 -4.84 -19.50
CA SER A 90 10.67 -3.70 -19.03
C SER A 90 11.09 -3.32 -17.61
N LEU A 91 11.23 -4.29 -16.72
CA LEU A 91 11.68 -4.05 -15.34
C LEU A 91 13.05 -3.36 -15.31
N TYR A 92 14.02 -3.85 -16.09
CA TYR A 92 15.35 -3.22 -16.17
C TYR A 92 15.30 -1.79 -16.71
N ARG A 93 14.55 -1.55 -17.80
CA ARG A 93 14.44 -0.21 -18.39
C ARG A 93 13.81 0.78 -17.42
N GLU A 94 12.77 0.35 -16.69
CA GLU A 94 12.06 1.15 -15.71
C GLU A 94 12.91 1.41 -14.45
N LEU A 95 13.73 0.45 -14.01
CA LEU A 95 14.72 0.63 -12.94
C LEU A 95 15.86 1.56 -13.36
N LYS A 96 16.36 1.43 -14.60
CA LYS A 96 17.41 2.28 -15.18
C LYS A 96 16.93 3.73 -15.32
N LYS A 97 15.71 3.95 -15.84
CA LYS A 97 15.08 5.28 -15.92
C LYS A 97 15.04 6.00 -14.57
N ARG A 98 14.85 5.24 -13.49
CA ARG A 98 14.72 5.74 -12.12
C ARG A 98 16.03 5.75 -11.32
N GLY A 99 17.15 5.29 -11.89
CA GLY A 99 18.42 5.19 -11.19
C GLY A 99 18.42 4.23 -9.98
N THR A 100 17.44 3.32 -9.89
CA THR A 100 17.28 2.36 -8.76
C THR A 100 17.80 0.96 -9.09
N LEU A 101 18.45 0.84 -10.24
CA LEU A 101 19.03 -0.39 -10.70
C LEU A 101 20.26 -0.72 -9.86
N GLN A 102 20.18 -1.79 -9.08
CA GLN A 102 21.28 -2.27 -8.27
C GLN A 102 22.00 -3.39 -9.01
N THR A 103 23.33 -3.33 -9.06
CA THR A 103 24.12 -4.47 -9.50
C THR A 103 24.12 -5.53 -8.40
N PRO A 104 23.95 -6.83 -8.72
CA PRO A 104 24.07 -7.88 -7.72
C PRO A 104 25.44 -7.75 -7.06
N LYS A 105 25.44 -7.29 -5.81
CA LYS A 105 26.61 -7.37 -4.96
C LYS A 105 26.86 -8.86 -4.85
N GLN A 106 27.97 -9.33 -5.40
CA GLN A 106 28.48 -10.67 -5.17
C GLN A 106 28.45 -10.86 -3.66
N VAL A 107 27.43 -11.54 -3.14
CA VAL A 107 27.43 -11.97 -1.76
C VAL A 107 28.63 -12.88 -1.71
N ALA A 108 29.64 -12.50 -0.94
CA ALA A 108 30.83 -13.28 -0.76
C ALA A 108 30.41 -14.61 -0.12
N VAL A 109 30.00 -15.57 -0.96
CA VAL A 109 29.86 -16.96 -0.57
C VAL A 109 31.28 -17.44 -0.39
N SER A 110 31.64 -17.49 0.89
CA SER A 110 32.85 -18.04 1.43
C SER A 110 33.22 -19.34 0.70
N LYS A 111 34.36 -19.29 0.01
CA LYS A 111 35.29 -20.37 -0.33
C LYS A 111 34.75 -21.80 -0.11
N SER A 112 34.43 -22.50 -1.18
CA SER A 112 34.80 -23.92 -1.25
C SER A 112 35.40 -24.22 -2.63
N LEU A 113 36.59 -24.79 -2.56
CA LEU A 113 37.46 -25.12 -3.66
C LEU A 113 36.82 -26.23 -4.51
N LYS A 114 36.59 -25.94 -5.79
CA LYS A 114 37.00 -26.75 -6.96
C LYS A 114 36.23 -26.27 -8.18
N SER A 115 36.94 -25.60 -9.08
CA SER A 115 36.53 -25.47 -10.48
C SER A 115 36.81 -26.78 -11.22
N PRO A 116 35.84 -27.41 -11.90
CA PRO A 116 36.15 -28.25 -13.03
C PRO A 116 36.31 -27.34 -14.25
N ILE A 117 37.51 -27.35 -14.80
CA ILE A 117 37.82 -26.91 -16.15
C ILE A 117 37.07 -27.86 -17.09
N THR A 118 35.89 -27.45 -17.57
CA THR A 118 35.33 -27.97 -18.81
C THR A 118 34.66 -26.82 -19.56
N SER A 119 35.37 -26.34 -20.59
CA SER A 119 34.81 -25.53 -21.67
C SER A 119 33.75 -26.35 -22.40
N THR A 120 32.54 -26.36 -21.89
CA THR A 120 31.35 -26.69 -22.67
C THR A 120 30.67 -25.38 -22.99
N ARG A 121 30.47 -25.11 -24.28
CA ARG A 121 29.68 -23.98 -24.80
C ARG A 121 28.22 -24.18 -24.40
N THR A 122 27.94 -24.07 -23.10
CA THR A 122 26.60 -24.00 -22.55
C THR A 122 26.03 -22.66 -22.98
N LYS A 123 24.82 -22.69 -23.54
CA LYS A 123 24.11 -21.47 -23.94
C LYS A 123 24.09 -20.57 -22.71
N LYS A 124 24.77 -19.40 -22.78
CA LYS A 124 24.73 -18.36 -21.73
C LYS A 124 23.30 -18.32 -21.18
N THR A 125 23.16 -18.46 -19.87
CA THR A 125 21.85 -18.39 -19.24
C THR A 125 21.21 -17.07 -19.68
N ASN A 126 19.88 -17.02 -19.84
CA ASN A 126 19.21 -15.78 -20.24
C ASN A 126 19.68 -14.61 -19.37
N PHE A 127 19.90 -14.87 -18.08
CA PHE A 127 20.42 -13.89 -17.11
C PHE A 127 21.80 -13.32 -17.45
N GLU A 128 22.79 -14.15 -17.83
CA GLU A 128 24.13 -13.67 -18.22
C GLU A 128 24.08 -12.80 -19.48
N ARG A 129 23.25 -13.19 -20.46
CA ARG A 129 23.01 -12.37 -21.66
C ARG A 129 22.37 -11.02 -21.30
N TYR A 130 21.46 -11.00 -20.34
CA TYR A 130 20.83 -9.77 -19.86
C TYR A 130 21.79 -8.87 -19.06
N LYS A 131 22.68 -9.44 -18.22
CA LYS A 131 23.74 -8.68 -17.53
C LYS A 131 24.64 -7.97 -18.54
N GLU A 132 25.09 -8.68 -19.57
CA GLU A 132 25.96 -8.14 -20.61
C GLU A 132 25.29 -6.99 -21.39
N TYR A 133 24.00 -7.14 -21.75
CA TYR A 133 23.29 -6.13 -22.55
C TYR A 133 22.88 -4.88 -21.76
N TYR A 134 22.51 -5.00 -20.48
CA TYR A 134 21.94 -3.88 -19.71
C TYR A 134 22.89 -3.23 -18.69
N MET A 135 23.93 -3.94 -18.22
CA MET A 135 24.86 -3.42 -17.19
C MET A 135 26.19 -2.89 -17.74
N TYR A 136 26.70 -3.45 -18.84
CA TYR A 136 28.06 -3.18 -19.35
C TYR A 136 28.09 -2.32 -20.63
N LYS A 137 27.00 -1.60 -20.90
CA LYS A 137 26.89 -0.57 -21.94
C LYS A 137 26.47 0.75 -21.31
#